data_AF-A0A1Y4DCR4-F1
#
_entry.id   AF-A0A1Y4DCR4-F1
#
_cell.length_a   1.000
_cell.length_b   1.000
_cell.length_c   1.000
_cell.angle_alpha   90.00
_cell.angle_beta   90.00
_cell.angle_gamma   90.00
#
_symmetry.space_group_name_H-M   'P 1'
#
loop_
_entity.id
_entity.type
_entity.pdbx_description
1 polymer ?
#
loop_
_entity_poly.entity_id
_entity_poly.type
_entity_poly.pdbx_seq_one_letter_code
_entity_poly.pdbx_strand_id
1 'polypeptide(L)'
;MNGWQRFALLILCCFTVMVLYPDFGTSGWTFIGVVFAMWTGVIMVLSVISNLFGLYNLETFNKLITFVLLCAIMYSLLWYFPQEDKVTPINKIKYGEIPTKADIEKGLKRFTFNFDFVRRNARRKENFINQDLDGDKVKDQIKKKVSETTDDLIESIDIQVE
;
A
#
# COMPACT_ATOMS: atom_id res chain seq x y z
N MET A 1 -7.50 14.17 26.31
CA MET A 1 -7.56 13.29 25.12
C MET A 1 -6.85 11.97 25.42
N ASN A 2 -7.43 10.86 24.97
CA ASN A 2 -6.87 9.52 25.14
C ASN A 2 -5.86 9.19 24.03
N GLY A 3 -4.98 8.21 24.27
CA GLY A 3 -3.98 7.77 23.28
C GLY A 3 -4.56 7.44 21.91
N TRP A 4 -5.73 6.79 21.88
CA TRP A 4 -6.48 6.50 20.65
C TRP A 4 -6.85 7.74 19.83
N GLN A 5 -7.24 8.83 20.49
CA GLN A 5 -7.59 10.08 19.80
C GLN A 5 -6.34 10.73 19.20
N ARG A 6 -5.19 10.64 19.88
CA ARG A 6 -3.90 11.11 19.34
C ARG A 6 -3.46 10.28 18.14
N PHE A 7 -3.71 8.98 18.15
CA PHE A 7 -3.49 8.10 17.00
C PHE A 7 -4.38 8.44 15.80
N ALA A 8 -5.67 8.66 16.03
CA ALA A 8 -6.60 9.09 14.98
C ALA A 8 -6.16 10.43 14.35
N LEU A 9 -5.66 11.36 15.16
CA LEU A 9 -5.08 12.61 14.66
C LEU A 9 -3.84 12.36 13.78
N LEU A 10 -2.93 11.46 14.18
CA LEU A 10 -1.78 11.10 13.37
C LEU A 10 -2.20 10.55 12.00
N ILE A 11 -3.15 9.61 11.98
CA ILE A 11 -3.69 9.05 10.73
C ILE A 11 -4.27 10.17 9.86
N LEU A 12 -5.06 11.06 10.46
CA LEU A 12 -5.69 12.17 9.76
C LEU A 12 -4.63 13.12 9.18
N CYS A 13 -3.60 13.48 9.94
CA CYS A 13 -2.51 14.34 9.44
C CYS A 13 -1.79 13.71 8.25
N CYS A 14 -1.41 12.43 8.34
CA CYS A 14 -0.77 11.71 7.24
C CYS A 14 -1.68 11.67 6.01
N PHE A 15 -2.95 11.31 6.20
CA PHE A 15 -3.93 11.25 5.11
C PHE A 15 -4.13 12.63 4.46
N THR A 16 -4.31 13.68 5.25
CA THR A 16 -4.47 15.05 4.74
C THR A 16 -3.29 15.48 3.89
N VAL A 17 -2.05 15.25 4.32
CA VAL A 17 -0.87 15.63 3.54
C VAL A 17 -0.76 14.82 2.24
N MET A 18 -1.05 13.53 2.27
CA MET A 18 -1.03 12.70 1.06
C MET A 18 -2.14 13.06 0.06
N VAL A 19 -3.29 13.53 0.55
CA VAL A 19 -4.38 14.00 -0.33
C VAL A 19 -4.08 15.37 -0.92
N LEU A 20 -3.57 16.29 -0.11
CA LEU A 20 -3.26 17.66 -0.54
C LEU A 20 -2.04 17.73 -1.46
N TYR A 21 -1.07 16.85 -1.27
CA TYR A 21 0.18 16.82 -2.04
C TYR A 21 0.32 15.46 -2.72
N PRO A 22 -0.47 15.17 -3.77
CA PRO A 22 -0.56 13.85 -4.38
C PRO A 22 0.67 13.44 -5.19
N ASP A 23 1.61 14.35 -5.46
CA ASP A 23 2.76 14.15 -6.34
C ASP A 23 3.95 13.52 -5.60
N PHE A 24 3.70 12.38 -4.96
CA PHE A 24 4.71 11.58 -4.29
C PHE A 24 4.86 10.20 -4.95
N GLY A 25 6.11 9.75 -5.10
CA GLY A 25 6.43 8.40 -5.59
C GLY A 25 6.51 7.37 -4.45
N THR A 26 7.27 6.30 -4.68
CA THR A 26 7.54 5.26 -3.66
C THR A 26 8.16 5.83 -2.38
N SER A 27 8.99 6.87 -2.52
CA SER A 27 9.63 7.57 -1.39
C SER A 27 8.62 8.19 -0.42
N GLY A 28 7.48 8.68 -0.92
CA GLY A 28 6.41 9.23 -0.08
C GLY A 28 5.72 8.16 0.78
N TRP A 29 5.48 6.98 0.20
CA TRP A 29 4.93 5.85 0.95
C TRP A 29 5.87 5.38 2.05
N THR A 30 7.16 5.24 1.74
CA THR A 30 8.17 4.84 2.74
C THR A 30 8.30 5.89 3.84
N PHE A 31 8.29 7.18 3.47
CA PHE A 31 8.37 8.27 4.43
C PHE A 31 7.17 8.26 5.38
N ILE A 32 5.94 8.10 4.87
CA ILE A 32 4.74 8.03 5.71
C ILE A 32 4.81 6.84 6.66
N GLY A 33 5.28 5.67 6.20
CA GLY A 33 5.49 4.52 7.08
C GLY A 33 6.45 4.82 8.23
N VAL A 34 7.59 5.44 7.93
CA VAL A 34 8.60 5.81 8.95
C VAL A 34 8.06 6.87 9.91
N VAL A 35 7.44 7.93 9.40
CA VAL A 35 6.85 9.01 10.21
C VAL A 35 5.73 8.48 11.10
N PHE A 36 4.89 7.59 10.56
CA PHE A 36 3.82 6.95 11.31
C PHE A 36 4.37 6.11 12.47
N ALA A 37 5.39 5.29 12.23
CA ALA A 37 6.04 4.50 13.26
C ALA A 37 6.71 5.37 14.33
N MET A 38 7.42 6.42 13.91
CA MET A 38 8.10 7.36 14.81
C MET A 38 7.10 8.08 15.73
N TRP A 39 6.06 8.69 15.17
CA TRP A 39 5.05 9.42 15.97
C TRP A 39 4.17 8.50 16.80
N THR A 40 3.93 7.28 16.34
CA THR A 40 3.32 6.22 17.13
C THR A 40 4.14 5.96 18.41
N GLY A 41 5.47 5.84 18.28
CA GLY A 41 6.37 5.71 19.43
C GLY A 41 6.26 6.89 20.41
N VAL A 42 6.25 8.12 19.89
CA VAL A 42 6.06 9.34 20.70
C VAL A 42 4.72 9.32 21.44
N ILE A 43 3.62 8.95 20.74
CA ILE A 43 2.28 8.87 21.34
C ILE A 43 2.24 7.82 22.46
N MET A 44 2.90 6.67 22.29
CA MET A 44 2.99 5.65 23.34
C MET A 44 3.73 6.16 24.57
N VAL A 45 4.92 6.74 24.39
CA VAL A 45 5.70 7.33 25.50
C VAL A 45 4.90 8.41 26.22
N LEU A 46 4.27 9.32 25.45
CA LEU A 46 3.42 10.37 26.00
C LEU A 46 2.21 9.80 26.76
N SER A 47 1.65 8.67 26.32
CA SER A 47 0.54 8.00 27.00
C SER A 47 0.97 7.38 28.33
N VAL A 48 2.16 6.78 28.39
CA VAL A 48 2.76 6.25 29.63
C VAL A 48 3.04 7.39 30.62
N ILE A 49 3.69 8.46 30.17
CA ILE A 49 3.96 9.66 31.00
C ILE A 49 2.65 10.26 31.50
N SER A 50 1.65 10.41 30.62
CA SER A 50 0.34 10.94 31.01
C SER A 50 -0.34 10.10 32.09
N ASN A 51 -0.15 8.78 32.07
CA ASN A 51 -0.72 7.87 33.06
C ASN A 51 0.04 7.95 34.40
N LEU A 52 1.38 7.92 34.36
CA LEU A 52 2.23 7.99 35.55
C LEU A 52 2.05 9.29 36.34
N PHE A 53 1.95 10.42 35.65
CA PHE A 53 1.82 11.74 36.27
C PHE A 53 0.36 12.19 36.45
N GLY A 54 -0.63 11.34 36.14
CA GLY A 54 -2.04 11.68 36.26
C GLY A 54 -2.47 12.89 35.41
N LEU A 55 -1.75 13.18 34.30
CA LEU A 55 -2.01 14.34 33.43
C LEU A 55 -3.38 14.29 32.76
N TYR A 56 -4.06 13.14 32.81
CA TYR A 56 -5.46 13.00 32.38
C TYR A 56 -6.42 13.85 33.22
N ASN A 57 -6.09 14.11 34.50
CA ASN A 57 -6.91 14.93 35.39
C ASN A 57 -6.80 16.43 35.08
N LEU A 58 -5.77 16.84 34.33
CA LEU A 58 -5.53 18.22 33.91
C LEU A 58 -5.97 18.39 32.45
N GLU A 59 -7.28 18.55 32.24
CA GLU A 59 -7.88 18.57 30.91
C GLU A 59 -7.26 19.64 29.98
N THR A 60 -7.08 20.87 30.48
CA THR A 60 -6.49 21.98 29.72
C THR A 60 -5.06 21.68 29.29
N PHE A 61 -4.25 21.10 30.19
CA PHE A 61 -2.86 20.75 29.89
C PHE A 61 -2.79 19.61 28.87
N ASN A 62 -3.67 18.60 28.98
CA ASN A 62 -3.76 17.52 28.02
C ASN A 62 -4.16 18.03 26.60
N LYS A 63 -5.08 19.00 26.53
CA LYS A 63 -5.43 19.68 25.28
C LYS A 63 -4.24 20.43 24.69
N LEU A 64 -3.49 21.18 25.52
CA LEU A 64 -2.30 21.90 25.09
C LEU A 64 -1.22 20.96 24.52
N ILE A 65 -0.90 19.88 25.24
CA ILE A 65 0.07 18.86 24.76
C ILE A 65 -0.38 18.30 23.42
N THR A 66 -1.67 17.98 23.29
CA THR A 66 -2.21 17.43 22.04
C THR A 66 -2.10 18.44 20.89
N PHE A 67 -2.39 19.72 21.16
CA PHE A 67 -2.25 20.77 20.16
C PHE A 67 -0.80 20.91 19.68
N VAL A 68 0.16 20.93 20.63
CA VAL A 68 1.59 20.95 20.30
C VAL A 68 1.99 19.73 19.49
N LEU A 69 1.50 18.55 19.86
CA LEU A 69 1.72 17.30 19.12
C LEU A 69 1.20 17.40 17.68
N LEU A 70 -0.03 17.90 17.48
CA LEU A 70 -0.62 18.09 16.16
C LEU A 70 0.22 19.04 15.30
N CYS A 71 0.63 20.18 15.85
CA CYS A 71 1.50 21.12 15.16
C CYS A 71 2.84 20.49 14.77
N ALA A 72 3.45 19.71 15.68
CA ALA A 72 4.73 19.06 15.43
C ALA A 72 4.63 17.97 14.35
N ILE A 73 3.56 17.17 14.36
CA ILE A 73 3.28 16.17 13.31
C ILE A 73 3.12 16.88 11.97
N MET A 74 2.24 17.88 11.89
CA MET A 74 1.96 18.59 10.64
C MET A 74 3.20 19.30 10.10
N TYR A 75 3.98 19.94 10.98
CA TYR A 75 5.25 20.56 10.60
C TYR A 75 6.23 19.54 10.04
N SER A 76 6.40 18.39 10.71
CA SER A 76 7.30 17.32 10.22
C SER A 76 6.86 16.77 8.86
N LEU A 77 5.56 16.64 8.62
CA LEU A 77 5.05 16.23 7.33
C LEU A 77 5.31 17.31 6.27
N LEU A 78 4.92 18.56 6.49
CA LEU A 78 5.08 19.60 5.48
C LEU A 78 6.55 19.93 5.14
N TRP A 79 7.45 19.76 6.10
CA TRP A 79 8.87 20.07 5.93
C TRP A 79 9.66 18.96 5.25
N TYR A 80 9.33 17.70 5.52
CA TYR A 80 10.13 16.55 5.07
C TYR A 80 9.41 15.62 4.08
N PHE A 81 8.11 15.82 3.82
CA PHE A 81 7.37 14.96 2.90
C PHE A 81 7.96 15.04 1.48
N PRO A 82 8.44 13.91 0.92
CA PRO A 82 9.09 13.92 -0.37
C PRO A 82 8.05 14.05 -1.49
N GLN A 83 8.39 14.89 -2.47
CA GLN A 83 7.61 15.12 -3.68
C GLN A 83 8.49 14.82 -4.90
N GLU A 84 7.87 14.43 -6.01
CA GLU A 84 8.58 14.09 -7.25
C GLU A 84 9.31 15.30 -7.88
N ASP A 85 8.76 16.49 -7.70
CA ASP A 85 9.34 17.77 -8.14
C ASP A 85 10.49 18.26 -7.25
N LYS A 86 10.84 17.52 -6.18
CA LYS A 86 11.85 17.87 -5.18
C LYS A 86 11.54 19.17 -4.42
N VAL A 87 10.31 19.67 -4.49
CA VAL A 87 9.86 20.84 -3.73
C VAL A 87 8.98 20.38 -2.58
N THR A 88 9.42 20.64 -1.36
CA THR A 88 8.66 20.28 -0.15
C THR A 88 7.33 21.04 -0.08
N PRO A 89 6.26 20.44 0.48
CA PRO A 89 4.97 21.11 0.66
C PRO A 89 5.04 22.50 1.29
N ILE A 90 5.91 22.70 2.29
CA ILE A 90 6.08 24.02 2.93
C ILE A 90 6.58 25.10 1.97
N ASN A 91 7.43 24.73 1.01
CA ASN A 91 7.92 25.66 0.00
C ASN A 91 6.81 25.97 -1.02
N LYS A 92 6.01 24.98 -1.41
CA LYS A 92 4.83 25.20 -2.27
C LYS A 92 3.87 26.22 -1.64
N ILE A 93 3.55 26.04 -0.35
CA ILE A 93 2.72 26.99 0.41
C ILE A 93 3.36 28.38 0.44
N LYS A 94 4.67 28.47 0.69
CA LYS A 94 5.41 29.74 0.75
C LYS A 94 5.38 30.51 -0.56
N TYR A 95 5.40 29.81 -1.70
CA TYR A 95 5.35 30.41 -3.04
C TYR A 95 3.92 30.59 -3.58
N GLY A 96 2.90 30.32 -2.77
CA GLY A 96 1.49 30.49 -3.15
C GLY A 96 0.92 29.36 -4.00
N GLU A 97 1.64 28.25 -4.15
CA GLU A 97 1.18 27.03 -4.81
C GLU A 97 0.32 26.22 -3.83
N ILE A 98 -0.92 26.67 -3.64
CA ILE A 98 -1.90 26.01 -2.77
C ILE A 98 -2.55 24.85 -3.55
N PRO A 99 -2.76 23.67 -2.92
CA PRO A 99 -3.44 22.54 -3.54
C PRO A 99 -4.79 22.93 -4.15
N THR A 100 -4.98 22.58 -5.41
CA THR A 100 -6.24 22.82 -6.14
C THR A 100 -7.22 21.67 -5.93
N LYS A 101 -8.48 21.85 -6.39
CA LYS A 101 -9.48 20.77 -6.38
C LYS A 101 -9.02 19.53 -7.18
N ALA A 102 -8.27 19.75 -8.26
CA ALA A 102 -7.74 18.66 -9.07
C ALA A 102 -6.70 17.83 -8.31
N ASP A 103 -5.87 18.48 -7.49
CA ASP A 103 -4.86 17.81 -6.66
C ASP A 103 -5.52 16.95 -5.58
N ILE A 104 -6.56 17.49 -4.93
CA ILE A 104 -7.36 16.76 -3.94
C ILE A 104 -8.01 15.52 -4.57
N GLU A 105 -8.62 15.68 -5.75
CA GLU A 105 -9.25 14.56 -6.45
C GLU A 105 -8.22 13.49 -6.85
N LYS A 106 -7.03 13.91 -7.32
CA LYS A 106 -5.91 13.02 -7.63
C LYS A 106 -5.42 12.27 -6.39
N GLY A 107 -5.31 12.96 -5.26
CA GLY A 107 -4.94 12.39 -3.96
C GLY A 107 -5.95 11.35 -3.50
N LEU A 108 -7.25 11.67 -3.53
CA LEU A 108 -8.32 10.72 -3.19
C LEU A 108 -8.33 9.51 -4.12
N LYS A 109 -8.10 9.70 -5.43
CA LYS A 109 -8.02 8.61 -6.41
C LYS A 109 -6.93 7.59 -6.10
N ARG A 110 -5.83 8.00 -5.44
CA ARG A 110 -4.76 7.09 -5.01
C ARG A 110 -5.18 6.17 -3.86
N PHE A 111 -6.15 6.59 -3.05
CA PHE A 111 -6.69 5.78 -1.94
C PHE A 111 -7.95 5.00 -2.32
N THR A 112 -8.69 5.44 -3.35
CA THR A 112 -9.76 4.62 -3.92
C THR A 112 -9.12 3.42 -4.60
N PHE A 113 -9.26 2.26 -3.98
CA PHE A 113 -8.88 0.98 -4.56
C PHE A 113 -9.54 0.85 -5.93
N ASN A 114 -8.71 0.84 -6.98
CA ASN A 114 -9.17 0.47 -8.31
C ASN A 114 -9.40 -1.05 -8.30
N PHE A 115 -10.55 -1.50 -7.79
CA PHE A 115 -10.98 -2.90 -7.76
C PHE A 115 -10.83 -3.57 -9.14
N ASP A 116 -10.90 -2.76 -10.19
CA ASP A 116 -10.76 -3.15 -11.57
C ASP A 116 -9.32 -3.54 -11.95
N PHE A 117 -8.30 -2.98 -11.28
CA PHE A 117 -6.89 -3.34 -11.44
C PHE A 117 -6.57 -4.68 -10.74
N VAL A 118 -7.13 -4.90 -9.55
CA VAL A 118 -7.02 -6.19 -8.84
C VAL A 118 -7.73 -7.29 -9.64
N ARG A 119 -8.92 -7.02 -10.19
CA ARG A 119 -9.66 -7.94 -11.06
C ARG A 119 -8.89 -8.28 -12.35
N ARG A 120 -8.23 -7.29 -12.98
CA ARG A 120 -7.41 -7.52 -14.18
C ARG A 120 -6.12 -8.27 -13.90
N ASN A 121 -5.45 -8.01 -12.76
CA ASN A 121 -4.24 -8.74 -12.38
C ASN A 121 -4.53 -10.16 -11.87
N ALA A 122 -5.69 -10.40 -11.25
CA ALA A 122 -6.15 -11.74 -10.90
C ALA A 122 -6.33 -12.61 -12.16
N ARG A 123 -7.00 -12.08 -13.20
CA ARG A 123 -7.16 -12.78 -14.49
C ARG A 123 -5.84 -13.00 -15.24
N ARG A 124 -4.85 -12.10 -15.11
CA ARG A 124 -3.52 -12.33 -15.71
C ARG A 124 -2.82 -13.54 -15.11
N LYS A 125 -2.88 -13.73 -13.78
CA LYS A 125 -2.28 -14.91 -13.14
C LYS A 125 -2.94 -16.23 -13.58
N GLU A 126 -4.25 -16.24 -13.77
CA GLU A 126 -4.95 -17.41 -14.35
C GLU A 126 -4.49 -17.68 -15.80
N ASN A 127 -4.26 -16.63 -16.59
CA ASN A 127 -3.79 -16.78 -17.97
C ASN A 127 -2.34 -17.27 -18.06
N PHE A 128 -1.44 -16.90 -17.13
CA PHE A 128 -0.08 -17.44 -17.10
C PHE A 128 -0.05 -18.92 -16.68
N ILE A 129 -0.88 -19.33 -15.72
CA ILE A 129 -1.01 -20.75 -15.34
C ILE A 129 -1.52 -21.61 -16.51
N ASN A 130 -2.44 -21.07 -17.32
CA ASN A 130 -2.93 -21.74 -18.52
C ASN A 130 -1.98 -21.66 -19.72
N GLN A 131 -0.98 -20.78 -19.71
CA GLN A 131 -0.01 -20.64 -20.78
C GLN A 131 1.22 -21.53 -20.57
N ASP A 132 1.53 -21.90 -19.32
CA ASP A 132 2.55 -22.93 -19.00
C ASP A 132 2.03 -24.36 -19.23
N LEU A 133 0.72 -24.55 -19.28
CA LEU A 133 0.08 -25.75 -19.81
C LEU A 133 -0.06 -25.61 -21.33
N ASP A 134 1.09 -25.55 -22.00
CA ASP A 134 1.27 -25.48 -23.44
C ASP A 134 0.58 -26.70 -24.09
N GLY A 135 -0.71 -26.54 -24.40
CA GLY A 135 -1.62 -27.61 -24.84
C GLY A 135 -1.14 -28.34 -26.09
N ASP A 136 -0.29 -27.72 -26.90
CA ASP A 136 0.32 -28.34 -28.07
C ASP A 136 1.44 -29.33 -27.70
N LYS A 137 2.27 -29.05 -26.69
CA LYS A 137 3.33 -29.99 -26.25
C LYS A 137 2.75 -31.22 -25.56
N VAL A 138 1.67 -31.04 -24.79
CA VAL A 138 0.96 -32.16 -24.15
C VAL A 138 0.27 -33.02 -25.22
N LYS A 139 -0.31 -32.40 -26.25
CA LYS A 139 -0.99 -33.11 -27.35
C LYS A 139 0.00 -33.93 -28.19
N ASP A 140 1.18 -33.41 -28.47
CA ASP A 140 2.22 -34.14 -29.18
C ASP A 140 2.78 -35.31 -28.36
N GLN A 141 2.96 -35.14 -27.04
CA GLN A 141 3.37 -36.24 -26.16
C GLN A 141 2.29 -37.33 -26.02
N ILE A 142 1.01 -36.94 -25.95
CA ILE A 142 -0.11 -37.89 -25.92
C ILE A 142 -0.18 -38.64 -27.24
N LYS A 143 -0.08 -37.95 -28.39
CA LYS A 143 -0.14 -38.59 -29.72
C LYS A 143 0.98 -39.60 -29.92
N LYS A 144 2.19 -39.28 -29.44
CA LYS A 144 3.35 -40.17 -29.53
C LYS A 144 3.20 -41.42 -28.65
N LYS A 145 2.76 -41.26 -27.40
CA LYS A 145 2.47 -42.40 -26.52
C LYS A 145 1.34 -43.30 -27.03
N VAL A 146 0.30 -42.70 -27.61
CA VAL A 146 -0.83 -43.47 -28.18
C VAL A 146 -0.38 -44.27 -29.40
N SER A 147 0.50 -43.74 -30.25
CA SER A 147 1.06 -44.52 -31.37
C SER A 147 1.93 -45.67 -30.87
N GLU A 148 2.88 -45.41 -29.98
CA GLU A 148 3.77 -46.46 -29.42
C GLU A 148 2.97 -47.59 -28.75
N THR A 149 1.94 -47.25 -27.97
CA THR A 149 1.09 -48.26 -27.31
C THR A 149 0.23 -49.05 -28.32
N THR A 150 -0.16 -48.42 -29.42
CA THR A 150 -0.97 -49.06 -30.48
C THR A 150 -0.10 -50.01 -31.31
N ASP A 151 1.12 -49.60 -31.63
CA ASP A 151 2.10 -50.41 -32.36
C ASP A 151 2.52 -51.64 -31.53
N ASP A 152 2.78 -51.47 -30.22
CA ASP A 152 3.07 -52.58 -29.29
C ASP A 152 1.89 -53.57 -29.16
N LEU A 153 0.65 -53.05 -29.15
CA LEU A 153 -0.55 -53.89 -29.09
C LEU A 153 -0.75 -54.68 -30.39
N ILE A 154 -0.53 -54.07 -31.56
CA ILE A 154 -0.58 -54.76 -32.85
C ILE A 154 0.46 -55.88 -32.92
N GLU A 155 1.70 -55.59 -32.50
CA GLU A 155 2.77 -56.59 -32.47
C GLU A 155 2.44 -57.75 -31.50
N SER A 156 1.84 -57.45 -30.34
CA SER A 156 1.40 -58.48 -29.40
C SER A 156 0.22 -59.35 -29.89
N ILE A 157 -0.63 -58.80 -30.77
CA ILE A 157 -1.76 -59.51 -31.38
C ILE A 157 -1.27 -60.37 -32.54
N ASP A 158 -0.36 -59.88 -33.39
CA ASP A 158 0.23 -60.66 -34.49
C ASP A 158 1.03 -61.87 -33.97
N ILE A 159 1.74 -61.73 -32.84
CA ILE A 159 2.46 -62.85 -32.20
C ILE A 159 1.50 -63.92 -31.64
N GLN A 160 0.22 -63.61 -31.39
CA GLN A 160 -0.76 -64.58 -30.90
C GLN A 160 -1.59 -65.26 -32.01
N VAL A 161 -1.36 -64.90 -33.28
CA VAL A 161 -2.13 -65.40 -34.45
C VAL A 161 -1.33 -66.39 -35.33
N GLU A 162 -0.06 -66.68 -35.02
CA GLU A 162 0.67 -67.87 -35.51
C GLU A 162 0.46 -69.11 -34.63
#